data_AF-A0A7X8JA47-F1
#
_entry.id   AF-A0A7X8JA47-F1
#
_cell.length_a   1.000
_cell.length_b   1.000
_cell.length_c   1.000
_cell.angle_alpha   90.00
_cell.angle_beta   90.00
_cell.angle_gamma   90.00
#
_symmetry.space_group_name_H-M   'P 1'
#
loop_
_entity.id
_entity.type
_entity.pdbx_description
1 polymer ?
#
loop_
_entity_poly.entity_id
_entity_poly.type
_entity_poly.pdbx_seq_one_letter_code
_entity_poly.pdbx_strand_id
1 'polypeptide(L)'
;MTIKKGSYEKILKDLNDAGVSENPFTWYSLMLGVLAKGVEPGNRIFLNIFSSILNDNQPLPGALVATLTNMALDCKEKIEKADQDLFALPDDSFEKKLRLQTLADLSYGLSLGLTVNPEDGSLEKITDREALADLNTISEVSRVDTEAELDEEDLDNVIEFMIDVTTKNYQIHQKD
;
A
#
# COMPACT_ATOMS: atom_id res chain seq x y z
N MET A 1 -3.90 18.63 9.52
CA MET A 1 -5.05 17.81 9.99
C MET A 1 -4.43 16.54 10.55
N THR A 2 -4.87 15.95 11.68
CA THR A 2 -4.09 14.84 12.28
C THR A 2 -4.44 13.48 11.65
N ILE A 3 -3.47 12.84 10.99
CA ILE A 3 -3.58 11.46 10.49
C ILE A 3 -3.92 10.52 11.66
N LYS A 4 -4.92 9.64 11.47
CA LYS A 4 -5.29 8.63 12.49
C LYS A 4 -4.36 7.43 12.37
N LYS A 5 -3.43 7.27 13.32
CA LYS A 5 -2.42 6.20 13.33
C LYS A 5 -2.94 4.88 13.97
N GLY A 6 -4.26 4.64 13.93
CA GLY A 6 -4.97 3.70 14.81
C GLY A 6 -5.06 2.25 14.32
N SER A 7 -4.46 1.90 13.18
CA SER A 7 -4.61 0.59 12.55
C SER A 7 -3.33 -0.23 12.41
N TYR A 8 -2.16 0.34 12.75
CA TYR A 8 -0.84 -0.28 12.60
C TYR A 8 -0.73 -1.66 13.26
N GLU A 9 -0.97 -1.74 14.57
CA GLU A 9 -0.79 -2.99 15.32
C GLU A 9 -1.74 -4.09 14.84
N LYS A 10 -2.98 -3.72 14.47
CA LYS A 10 -3.97 -4.66 13.95
C LYS A 10 -3.52 -5.24 12.61
N ILE A 11 -3.13 -4.39 11.65
CA ILE A 11 -2.68 -4.85 10.33
C ILE A 11 -1.42 -5.71 10.45
N LEU A 12 -0.46 -5.27 11.27
CA LEU A 12 0.76 -6.03 11.56
C LEU A 12 0.42 -7.42 12.11
N LYS A 13 -0.48 -7.49 13.11
CA LYS A 13 -0.91 -8.75 13.70
C LYS A 13 -1.62 -9.65 12.71
N ASP A 14 -2.60 -9.13 11.98
CA ASP A 14 -3.42 -9.92 11.05
C ASP A 14 -2.56 -10.53 9.91
N LEU A 15 -1.55 -9.80 9.43
CA LEU A 15 -0.61 -10.29 8.42
C LEU A 15 0.39 -11.30 8.98
N ASN A 16 0.95 -11.05 10.16
CA ASN A 16 1.84 -12.00 10.84
C ASN A 16 1.13 -13.32 11.13
N ASP A 17 -0.11 -13.28 11.65
CA ASP A 17 -0.91 -14.47 11.93
C ASP A 17 -1.26 -15.25 10.65
N ALA A 18 -1.32 -14.57 9.51
CA ALA A 18 -1.53 -15.17 8.20
C ALA A 18 -0.25 -15.72 7.55
N GLY A 19 0.90 -15.57 8.19
CA GLY A 19 2.19 -16.09 7.75
C GLY A 19 3.09 -15.11 7.00
N VAL A 20 2.75 -13.81 6.97
CA VAL A 20 3.62 -12.76 6.42
C VAL A 20 4.46 -12.18 7.55
N SER A 21 5.67 -12.73 7.73
CA SER A 21 6.61 -12.29 8.77
C SER A 21 7.59 -11.21 8.32
N GLU A 22 7.80 -11.06 7.01
CA GLU A 22 8.74 -10.11 6.43
C GLU A 22 7.98 -9.01 5.69
N ASN A 23 8.31 -7.76 5.99
CA ASN A 23 7.77 -6.54 5.37
C ASN A 23 6.23 -6.54 5.18
N PRO A 24 5.44 -6.78 6.24
CA PRO A 24 3.98 -6.88 6.13
C PRO A 24 3.34 -5.62 5.51
N PHE A 25 3.92 -4.45 5.75
CA PHE A 25 3.41 -3.20 5.19
C PHE A 25 3.65 -3.05 3.69
N THR A 26 4.63 -3.75 3.11
CA THR A 26 4.78 -3.88 1.66
C THR A 26 3.62 -4.68 1.05
N TRP A 27 3.17 -5.75 1.72
CA TRP A 27 1.99 -6.50 1.28
C TRP A 27 0.73 -5.65 1.37
N TYR A 28 0.56 -4.96 2.50
CA TYR A 28 -0.58 -4.07 2.73
C TYR A 28 -0.64 -2.95 1.70
N SER A 29 0.46 -2.28 1.38
CA SER A 29 0.44 -1.16 0.43
C SER A 29 0.42 -1.62 -1.04
N LEU A 30 0.97 -2.80 -1.37
CA LEU A 30 0.76 -3.43 -2.67
C LEU A 30 -0.73 -3.62 -2.93
N MET A 31 -1.47 -4.14 -1.94
CA MET A 31 -2.93 -4.25 -2.02
C MET A 31 -3.58 -2.90 -2.31
N LEU A 32 -3.19 -1.83 -1.61
CA LEU A 32 -3.74 -0.49 -1.86
C LEU A 32 -3.49 -0.01 -3.29
N GLY A 33 -2.28 -0.21 -3.82
CA GLY A 33 -1.95 0.17 -5.19
C GLY A 33 -2.71 -0.66 -6.23
N VAL A 34 -2.88 -1.96 -6.00
CA VAL A 34 -3.68 -2.85 -6.86
C VAL A 34 -5.15 -2.43 -6.89
N LEU A 35 -5.72 -2.10 -5.73
CA LEU A 35 -7.08 -1.55 -5.64
C LEU A 35 -7.17 -0.23 -6.40
N ALA A 36 -6.19 0.67 -6.24
CA ALA A 36 -6.13 1.95 -6.95
C ALA A 36 -6.07 1.81 -8.47
N LYS A 37 -5.60 0.67 -8.99
CA LYS A 37 -5.63 0.33 -10.42
C LYS A 37 -6.98 -0.27 -10.89
N GLY A 38 -7.98 -0.31 -10.02
CA GLY A 38 -9.33 -0.81 -10.32
C GLY A 38 -9.48 -2.33 -10.22
N VAL A 39 -8.47 -3.05 -9.72
CA VAL A 39 -8.57 -4.51 -9.56
C VAL A 39 -9.42 -4.83 -8.34
N GLU A 40 -10.60 -5.41 -8.57
CA GLU A 40 -11.53 -5.78 -7.51
C GLU A 40 -10.99 -6.92 -6.62
N PRO A 41 -11.23 -6.91 -5.28
CA PRO A 41 -10.79 -7.97 -4.36
C PRO A 41 -11.24 -9.39 -4.74
N GLY A 42 -12.41 -9.49 -5.39
CA GLY A 42 -12.96 -10.77 -5.86
C GLY A 42 -12.41 -11.24 -7.21
N ASN A 43 -11.61 -10.42 -7.89
CA ASN A 43 -11.00 -10.78 -9.16
C ASN A 43 -9.85 -11.78 -8.94
N ARG A 44 -9.77 -12.82 -9.77
CA ARG A 44 -8.66 -13.78 -9.73
C ARG A 44 -7.29 -13.11 -9.87
N ILE A 45 -7.21 -12.02 -10.63
CA ILE A 45 -5.97 -11.26 -10.84
C ILE A 45 -5.43 -10.70 -9.52
N PHE A 46 -6.31 -10.25 -8.62
CA PHE A 46 -5.93 -9.66 -7.34
C PHE A 46 -4.95 -10.55 -6.56
N LEU A 47 -5.29 -11.82 -6.33
CA LEU A 47 -4.43 -12.75 -5.59
C LEU A 47 -3.20 -13.20 -6.37
N ASN A 48 -3.30 -13.27 -7.71
CA ASN A 48 -2.18 -13.66 -8.56
C ASN A 48 -1.03 -12.64 -8.47
N ILE A 49 -1.33 -11.36 -8.30
CA ILE A 49 -0.33 -10.29 -8.17
C ILE A 49 0.56 -10.52 -6.95
N PHE A 50 -0.01 -10.83 -5.78
CA PHE A 50 0.78 -11.13 -4.58
C PHE A 50 1.61 -12.40 -4.76
N SER A 51 1.04 -13.42 -5.41
CA SER A 51 1.78 -14.65 -5.71
C SER A 51 3.00 -14.38 -6.59
N SER A 52 2.84 -13.59 -7.66
CA SER A 52 3.90 -13.32 -8.63
C SER A 52 4.97 -12.35 -8.12
N ILE A 53 4.57 -11.33 -7.37
CA ILE A 53 5.47 -10.25 -6.93
C ILE A 53 6.14 -10.58 -5.59
N LEU A 54 5.41 -11.13 -4.63
CA LEU A 54 5.87 -11.26 -3.23
C LEU A 54 6.02 -12.71 -2.73
N ASN A 55 5.66 -13.71 -3.55
CA ASN A 55 5.67 -15.12 -3.13
C ASN A 55 6.27 -16.06 -4.18
N ASP A 56 7.19 -15.59 -5.02
CA ASP A 56 7.93 -16.41 -6.00
C ASP A 56 7.06 -17.32 -6.89
N ASN A 57 5.88 -16.82 -7.30
CA ASN A 57 4.86 -17.55 -8.05
C ASN A 57 4.33 -18.83 -7.34
N GLN A 58 4.55 -18.94 -6.03
CA GLN A 58 4.00 -20.02 -5.22
C GLN A 58 2.55 -19.69 -4.80
N PRO A 59 1.68 -20.71 -4.66
CA PRO A 59 0.34 -20.51 -4.13
C PRO A 59 0.35 -19.86 -2.74
N LEU A 60 -0.55 -18.91 -2.52
CA LEU A 60 -0.73 -18.27 -1.22
C LEU A 60 -1.45 -19.24 -0.25
N PRO A 61 -1.05 -19.31 1.03
CA PRO A 61 -1.80 -20.04 2.05
C PRO A 61 -3.24 -19.56 2.17
N GLY A 62 -4.19 -20.46 2.47
CA GLY A 62 -5.61 -20.11 2.55
C GLY A 62 -5.93 -19.04 3.60
N ALA A 63 -5.19 -19.01 4.72
CA ALA A 63 -5.31 -17.96 5.74
C ALA A 63 -4.91 -16.58 5.17
N LEU A 64 -3.82 -16.52 4.41
CA LEU A 64 -3.35 -15.29 3.78
C LEU A 64 -4.30 -14.79 2.70
N VAL A 65 -4.86 -15.70 1.89
CA VAL A 65 -5.92 -15.35 0.93
C VAL A 65 -7.09 -14.67 1.65
N ALA A 66 -7.59 -15.28 2.73
CA ALA A 66 -8.72 -14.72 3.48
C ALA A 66 -8.38 -13.35 4.10
N THR A 67 -7.19 -13.21 4.69
CA THR A 67 -6.72 -11.95 5.27
C THR A 67 -6.64 -10.84 4.23
N LEU A 68 -5.97 -11.09 3.09
CA LEU A 68 -5.81 -10.09 2.02
C LEU A 68 -7.16 -9.70 1.42
N THR A 69 -8.06 -10.65 1.16
CA THR A 69 -9.38 -10.33 0.60
C THR A 69 -10.23 -9.49 1.57
N ASN A 70 -10.25 -9.83 2.86
CA ASN A 70 -11.01 -9.06 3.85
C ASN A 70 -10.43 -7.65 4.03
N MET A 71 -9.11 -7.53 4.15
CA MET A 71 -8.44 -6.23 4.20
C MET A 71 -8.72 -5.40 2.95
N ALA A 72 -8.72 -6.02 1.77
CA ALA A 72 -8.97 -5.33 0.53
C ALA A 72 -10.39 -4.76 0.43
N LEU A 73 -11.39 -5.48 0.95
CA LEU A 73 -12.76 -4.98 1.04
C LEU A 73 -12.86 -3.76 1.96
N ASP A 74 -12.26 -3.84 3.15
CA ASP A 74 -12.24 -2.72 4.10
C ASP A 74 -11.49 -1.50 3.52
N CYS A 75 -10.34 -1.74 2.89
CA CYS A 75 -9.52 -0.69 2.28
C CYS A 75 -10.19 -0.06 1.07
N LYS A 76 -10.97 -0.81 0.29
CA LYS A 76 -11.75 -0.26 -0.82
C LYS A 76 -12.68 0.85 -0.33
N GLU A 77 -13.42 0.60 0.74
CA GLU A 77 -14.29 1.63 1.34
C GLU A 77 -13.50 2.85 1.85
N LYS A 78 -12.32 2.63 2.42
CA LYS A 78 -11.44 3.72 2.88
C LYS A 78 -10.91 4.56 1.73
N ILE A 79 -10.52 3.93 0.60
CA ILE A 79 -10.07 4.64 -0.61
C ILE A 79 -11.22 5.49 -1.17
N GLU A 80 -12.44 4.94 -1.27
CA GLU A 80 -13.62 5.67 -1.75
C GLU A 80 -13.93 6.93 -0.94
N LYS A 81 -13.64 6.91 0.36
CA LYS A 81 -13.87 8.01 1.30
C LYS A 81 -12.65 8.92 1.49
N ALA A 82 -11.51 8.62 0.85
CA ALA A 82 -10.22 9.26 1.11
C ALA A 82 -9.89 9.30 2.63
N ASP A 83 -10.10 8.17 3.30
CA ASP A 83 -9.94 8.07 4.76
C ASP A 83 -8.48 8.35 5.17
N GLN A 84 -8.32 9.15 6.22
CA GLN A 84 -7.02 9.53 6.77
C GLN A 84 -6.33 8.38 7.52
N ASP A 85 -7.03 7.28 7.80
CA ASP A 85 -6.49 6.01 8.32
C ASP A 85 -6.30 4.97 7.20
N LEU A 86 -6.14 5.40 5.94
CA LEU A 86 -5.91 4.49 4.82
C LEU A 86 -4.52 3.84 4.92
N PHE A 87 -3.49 4.62 5.25
CA PHE A 87 -2.14 4.13 5.49
C PHE A 87 -1.90 3.91 6.98
N ALA A 88 -1.54 2.69 7.34
CA ALA A 88 -1.37 2.28 8.72
C ALA A 88 0.09 2.47 9.16
N LEU A 89 0.38 3.61 9.80
CA LEU A 89 1.69 3.90 10.38
C LEU A 89 1.69 3.79 11.91
N PRO A 90 2.83 3.43 12.53
CA PRO A 90 3.00 3.56 13.96
C PRO A 90 2.97 5.02 14.40
N ASP A 91 2.38 5.27 15.57
CA ASP A 91 2.32 6.60 16.19
C ASP A 91 3.63 7.03 16.84
N ASP A 92 3.63 8.21 17.44
CA ASP A 92 4.80 8.82 18.09
C ASP A 92 5.25 8.08 19.36
N SER A 93 4.51 7.08 19.84
CA SER A 93 4.95 6.18 20.90
C SER A 93 5.98 5.14 20.43
N PHE A 94 6.07 4.91 19.11
CA PHE A 94 7.05 4.00 18.51
C PHE A 94 8.35 4.70 18.13
N GLU A 95 9.43 3.93 18.04
CA GLU A 95 10.74 4.46 17.64
C GLU A 95 10.70 5.05 16.22
N LYS A 96 11.36 6.21 16.05
CA LYS A 96 11.50 6.91 14.77
C LYS A 96 11.89 5.98 13.62
N LYS A 97 12.88 5.13 13.86
CA LYS A 97 13.41 4.20 12.87
C LYS A 97 12.34 3.25 12.35
N LEU A 98 11.50 2.71 13.23
CA LEU A 98 10.40 1.83 12.85
C LEU A 98 9.35 2.55 12.00
N ARG A 99 9.06 3.81 12.34
CA ARG A 99 8.09 4.65 11.63
C ARG A 99 8.58 4.98 10.22
N LEU A 100 9.85 5.36 10.07
CA LEU A 100 10.49 5.59 8.78
C LEU A 100 10.62 4.30 7.95
N GLN A 101 10.94 3.17 8.58
CA GLN A 101 10.96 1.88 7.89
C GLN A 101 9.56 1.49 7.40
N THR A 102 8.53 1.68 8.23
CA THR A 102 7.15 1.40 7.84
C THR A 102 6.71 2.30 6.69
N LEU A 103 7.09 3.59 6.72
CA LEU A 103 6.85 4.50 5.60
C LEU A 103 7.52 4.00 4.32
N ALA A 104 8.79 3.59 4.39
CA ALA A 104 9.53 3.06 3.25
C ALA A 104 8.83 1.81 2.66
N ASP A 105 8.42 0.87 3.51
CA ASP A 105 7.70 -0.35 3.12
C ASP A 105 6.35 -0.02 2.46
N LEU A 106 5.59 0.91 3.06
CA LEU A 106 4.31 1.37 2.52
C LEU A 106 4.51 2.01 1.14
N SER A 107 5.48 2.91 0.98
CA SER A 107 5.76 3.55 -0.30
C SER A 107 6.25 2.54 -1.34
N TYR A 108 7.08 1.57 -0.94
CA TYR A 108 7.58 0.54 -1.83
C TYR A 108 6.44 -0.32 -2.40
N GLY A 109 5.61 -0.91 -1.53
CA GLY A 109 4.49 -1.74 -1.99
C GLY A 109 3.46 -0.94 -2.80
N LEU A 110 3.18 0.31 -2.41
CA LEU A 110 2.31 1.19 -3.20
C LEU A 110 2.86 1.42 -4.60
N SER A 111 4.17 1.69 -4.73
CA SER A 111 4.82 1.89 -6.03
C SER A 111 4.68 0.65 -6.92
N LEU A 112 4.85 -0.55 -6.36
CA LEU A 112 4.63 -1.81 -7.07
C LEU A 112 3.18 -1.93 -7.55
N GLY A 113 2.21 -1.71 -6.65
CA GLY A 113 0.79 -1.83 -6.98
C GLY A 113 0.35 -0.84 -8.06
N LEU A 114 0.85 0.39 -8.04
CA LEU A 114 0.55 1.40 -9.07
C LEU A 114 1.13 1.06 -10.44
N THR A 115 2.14 0.18 -10.50
CA THR A 115 2.72 -0.33 -11.76
C THR A 115 2.07 -1.60 -12.27
N VAL A 116 1.03 -2.11 -11.61
CA VAL A 116 0.33 -3.32 -12.05
C VAL A 116 -0.60 -3.02 -13.21
N ASN A 117 -0.55 -3.86 -14.25
CA ASN A 117 -1.57 -3.93 -15.28
C ASN A 117 -2.82 -4.64 -14.73
N PRO A 118 -4.00 -3.98 -14.69
CA PRO A 118 -5.21 -4.56 -14.11
C PRO A 118 -5.82 -5.71 -14.95
N GLU A 119 -5.43 -5.88 -16.21
CA GLU A 119 -5.96 -6.91 -17.11
C GLU A 119 -5.32 -8.29 -16.90
N ASP A 120 -4.04 -8.34 -16.53
CA ASP A 120 -3.29 -9.59 -16.40
C ASP A 120 -2.45 -9.72 -15.12
N GLY A 121 -2.33 -8.65 -14.33
CA GLY A 121 -1.56 -8.62 -13.08
C GLY A 121 -0.04 -8.52 -13.28
N SER A 122 0.44 -8.28 -14.50
CA SER A 122 1.85 -8.06 -14.79
C SER A 122 2.30 -6.65 -14.40
N LEU A 123 3.61 -6.42 -14.31
CA LEU A 123 4.15 -5.06 -14.14
C LEU A 123 4.24 -4.35 -15.49
N GLU A 124 3.67 -3.16 -15.58
CA GLU A 124 3.72 -2.31 -16.75
C GLU A 124 4.54 -1.04 -16.51
N LYS A 125 5.07 -0.50 -17.61
CA LYS A 125 5.74 0.80 -17.59
C LYS A 125 4.68 1.89 -17.63
N ILE A 126 4.69 2.77 -16.62
CA ILE A 126 3.85 3.98 -16.63
C ILE A 126 4.33 4.96 -17.70
N THR A 127 3.44 5.30 -18.63
CA THR A 127 3.71 6.24 -19.72
C THR A 127 3.05 7.59 -19.54
N ASP A 128 1.99 7.68 -18.74
CA ASP A 128 1.38 8.96 -18.40
C ASP A 128 2.35 9.81 -17.58
N ARG A 129 2.47 11.09 -17.95
CA ARG A 129 3.50 11.97 -17.37
C ARG A 129 3.19 12.32 -15.91
N GLU A 130 1.92 12.49 -15.58
CA GLU A 130 1.48 12.87 -14.24
C GLU A 130 1.61 11.68 -13.30
N ALA A 131 1.07 10.52 -13.69
CA ALA A 131 1.21 9.28 -12.94
C ALA A 131 2.68 8.86 -12.77
N LEU A 132 3.54 9.09 -13.76
CA LEU A 132 4.97 8.83 -13.65
C LEU A 132 5.66 9.76 -12.64
N ALA A 133 5.24 11.04 -12.58
CA ALA A 133 5.76 11.97 -11.58
C ALA A 133 5.36 11.55 -10.16
N ASP A 134 4.10 11.19 -9.97
CA ASP A 134 3.58 10.68 -8.70
C ASP A 134 4.33 9.41 -8.26
N LEU A 135 4.52 8.46 -9.17
CA LEU A 135 5.26 7.22 -8.93
C LEU A 135 6.72 7.46 -8.58
N ASN A 136 7.40 8.40 -9.25
CA ASN A 136 8.78 8.75 -8.93
C ASN A 136 8.90 9.29 -7.51
N THR A 137 7.98 10.17 -7.10
CA THR A 137 7.96 10.71 -5.73
C THR A 137 7.76 9.57 -4.70
N ILE A 138 6.78 8.69 -4.91
CA ILE A 138 6.57 7.52 -4.03
C ILE A 138 7.82 6.63 -3.98
N SER A 139 8.47 6.41 -5.13
CA SER A 139 9.68 5.59 -5.22
C SER A 139 10.86 6.20 -4.45
N GLU A 140 10.98 7.53 -4.43
CA GLU A 140 12.01 8.20 -3.61
C GLU A 140 11.72 8.09 -2.11
N VAL A 141 10.44 8.19 -1.69
CA VAL A 141 10.05 7.96 -0.29
C VAL A 141 10.38 6.53 0.16
N SER A 142 10.25 5.54 -0.73
CA SER A 142 10.62 4.14 -0.43
C SER A 142 12.11 3.94 -0.09
N ARG A 143 12.95 4.95 -0.35
CA ARG A 143 14.39 4.95 -0.10
C ARG A 143 14.80 5.91 1.02
N VAL A 144 13.84 6.40 1.80
CA VAL A 144 14.12 7.31 2.91
C VAL A 144 15.14 6.68 3.87
N ASP A 145 16.10 7.49 4.31
CA ASP A 145 17.07 7.06 5.31
C ASP A 145 16.38 6.92 6.67
N THR A 146 16.29 5.69 7.17
CA THR A 146 15.66 5.38 8.46
C THR A 146 16.38 5.99 9.67
N GLU A 147 17.61 6.47 9.49
CA GLU A 147 18.37 7.17 10.52
C GLU A 147 18.21 8.71 10.47
N ALA A 148 17.61 9.26 9.40
CA ALA A 148 17.41 10.70 9.21
C ALA A 148 16.49 11.32 10.26
N GLU A 149 16.64 12.62 10.54
CA GLU A 149 15.69 13.34 11.40
C GLU A 149 14.26 13.21 10.86
N LEU A 150 13.30 13.02 11.77
CA LEU A 150 11.89 12.87 11.45
C LEU A 150 11.16 14.09 11.97
N ASP A 151 10.61 14.88 11.05
CA ASP A 151 9.63 15.91 11.35
C ASP A 151 8.22 15.31 11.18
N GLU A 152 7.33 15.56 12.15
CA GLU A 152 5.96 15.03 12.11
C GLU A 152 5.10 15.67 11.02
N GLU A 153 5.33 16.95 10.71
CA GLU A 153 4.62 17.65 9.64
C GLU A 153 5.03 17.11 8.28
N ASP A 154 6.33 16.84 8.08
CA ASP A 154 6.81 16.20 6.86
C ASP A 154 6.24 14.79 6.70
N LEU A 155 6.17 14.01 7.78
CA LEU A 155 5.57 12.68 7.74
C LEU A 155 4.09 12.73 7.35
N ASP A 156 3.32 13.61 8.00
CA ASP A 156 1.89 13.79 7.71
C ASP A 156 1.69 14.23 6.25
N ASN A 157 2.51 15.17 5.74
CA ASN A 157 2.47 15.62 4.35
C ASN A 157 2.73 14.49 3.35
N VAL A 158 3.69 13.60 3.64
CA VAL A 158 4.00 12.44 2.79
C VAL A 158 2.83 11.45 2.79
N ILE A 159 2.20 11.21 3.95
CA ILE A 159 1.04 10.32 4.05
C ILE A 159 -0.15 10.90 3.29
N GLU A 160 -0.45 12.20 3.46
CA GLU A 160 -1.50 12.90 2.72
C GLU A 160 -1.26 12.77 1.21
N PHE A 161 -0.02 12.96 0.74
CA PHE A 161 0.33 12.75 -0.67
C PHE A 161 0.07 11.30 -1.13
N MET A 162 0.43 10.29 -0.33
CA MET A 162 0.18 8.89 -0.68
C MET A 162 -1.33 8.57 -0.76
N ILE A 163 -2.15 9.14 0.13
CA ILE A 163 -3.62 9.05 0.09
C ILE A 163 -4.13 9.69 -1.20
N ASP A 164 -3.68 10.89 -1.53
CA ASP A 164 -4.10 11.60 -2.74
C ASP A 164 -3.77 10.82 -4.01
N VAL A 165 -2.55 10.28 -4.13
CA VAL A 165 -2.16 9.48 -5.29
C VAL A 165 -3.03 8.21 -5.39
N THR A 166 -3.24 7.51 -4.28
CA THR A 166 -4.04 6.27 -4.25
C THR A 166 -5.48 6.53 -4.65
N THR A 167 -6.10 7.56 -4.07
CA THR A 167 -7.50 7.92 -4.32
C THR A 167 -7.71 8.47 -5.73
N LYS A 168 -6.79 9.30 -6.23
CA LYS A 168 -6.81 9.80 -7.61
C LYS A 168 -6.73 8.67 -8.63
N ASN A 169 -5.80 7.73 -8.46
CA ASN A 169 -5.69 6.57 -9.35
C ASN A 169 -6.97 5.73 -9.31
N TYR A 170 -7.51 5.46 -8.12
CA TYR A 170 -8.77 4.73 -7.97
C TYR A 170 -9.93 5.41 -8.71
N GLN A 171 -10.07 6.73 -8.59
CA GLN A 171 -11.13 7.49 -9.26
C GLN A 171 -11.00 7.50 -10.78
N ILE A 172 -9.79 7.42 -11.33
CA ILE A 172 -9.57 7.30 -12.77
C ILE A 172 -10.12 5.95 -13.24
N HIS A 173 -9.79 4.88 -12.54
CA HIS A 173 -10.14 3.51 -12.91
C HIS A 173 -11.57 3.07 -12.55
N GLN A 174 -12.32 3.87 -11.79
CA GLN A 174 -13.75 3.64 -11.50
C GLN A 174 -14.71 4.33 -12.49
N LYS A 175 -14.19 5.14 -13.43
CA LYS A 175 -14.98 5.88 -14.41
C LYS A 175 -15.09 5.19 -15.78
N ASP A 176 -14.45 4.03 -15.92
CA ASP A 176 -14.50 3.14 -17.08
C ASP A 176 -15.48 1.97 -16.84
#